data_AF-A0A727RZK8-F1
#
_entry.id   AF-A0A727RZK8-F1
#
_cell.length_a   1.000
_cell.length_b   1.000
_cell.length_c   1.000
_cell.angle_alpha   90.00
_cell.angle_beta   90.00
_cell.angle_gamma   90.00
#
_symmetry.space_group_name_H-M   'P 1'
#
loop_
_entity.id
_entity.type
_entity.pdbx_description
1 polymer ?
#
loop_
_entity_poly.entity_id
_entity_poly.type
_entity_poly.pdbx_seq_one_letter_code
_entity_poly.pdbx_strand_id
1 'polypeptide(L)'
;MLILNGFSSATLALITPPFLPKGGKALSQSGPDGLASITLPLPISAERGFAPALALHYSSGGGNGPFGVGWSCATMSIARRTSHGVPQYNDS
;
A
#
# COMPACT_ATOMS: atom_id res chain seq x y z
N MET A 1 18.80 -29.68 -52.98
CA MET A 1 20.05 -29.88 -52.22
C MET A 1 20.56 -28.49 -51.88
N LEU A 2 20.53 -27.98 -50.64
CA LEU A 2 20.36 -28.52 -49.29
C LEU A 2 19.39 -27.61 -48.49
N ILE A 3 18.64 -28.21 -47.56
CA ILE A 3 17.89 -27.53 -46.50
C ILE A 3 18.86 -27.13 -45.38
N LEU A 4 18.68 -25.97 -44.74
CA LEU A 4 19.13 -25.76 -43.35
C LEU A 4 18.38 -24.60 -42.64
N ASN A 5 17.79 -24.94 -41.47
CA ASN A 5 17.50 -24.15 -40.26
C ASN A 5 16.46 -23.00 -40.32
N GLY A 6 15.38 -22.94 -39.54
CA GLY A 6 15.09 -23.58 -38.26
C GLY A 6 15.71 -22.85 -37.07
N PHE A 7 15.23 -21.65 -36.71
CA PHE A 7 15.33 -21.15 -35.34
C PHE A 7 14.06 -20.37 -34.92
N SER A 8 13.49 -20.90 -33.86
CA SER A 8 12.33 -20.49 -33.06
C SER A 8 12.09 -18.99 -32.92
N SER A 9 10.81 -18.59 -33.01
CA SER A 9 10.27 -17.34 -32.50
C SER A 9 10.68 -17.17 -31.03
N ALA A 10 11.71 -16.37 -30.79
CA ALA A 10 12.10 -15.98 -29.44
C ALA A 10 11.03 -15.02 -28.90
N THR A 11 10.27 -15.49 -27.92
CA THR A 11 9.45 -14.66 -27.03
C THR A 11 10.23 -13.42 -26.63
N LEU A 12 9.76 -12.24 -27.04
CA LEU A 12 10.23 -10.94 -26.55
C LEU A 12 9.95 -10.87 -25.04
N ALA A 13 10.90 -11.32 -24.22
CA ALA A 13 10.94 -10.96 -22.83
C ALA A 13 11.18 -9.44 -22.77
N LEU A 14 10.17 -8.69 -22.33
CA LEU A 14 10.28 -7.27 -21.99
C LEU A 14 11.39 -7.12 -20.93
N ILE A 15 12.60 -6.76 -21.37
CA ILE A 15 13.72 -6.53 -20.48
C ILE A 15 13.56 -5.11 -19.92
N THR A 16 12.99 -4.98 -18.72
CA THR A 16 12.86 -3.69 -18.05
C THR A 16 14.26 -3.24 -17.60
N PRO A 17 14.81 -2.12 -18.08
CA PRO A 17 16.13 -1.67 -17.69
C PRO A 17 16.15 -1.26 -16.21
N PRO A 18 17.24 -1.54 -15.46
CA PRO A 18 17.34 -1.15 -14.07
C PRO A 18 17.39 0.38 -13.94
N PHE A 19 16.56 0.95 -13.08
CA PHE A 19 16.51 2.39 -12.79
C PHE A 19 16.79 2.65 -11.31
N LEU A 20 17.38 3.81 -11.01
CA LEU A 20 17.54 4.27 -9.63
C LEU A 20 16.17 4.67 -9.06
N PRO A 21 15.81 4.22 -7.83
CA PRO A 21 14.56 4.63 -7.21
C PRO A 21 14.57 6.15 -6.97
N LYS A 22 13.57 6.85 -7.51
CA LYS A 22 13.36 8.26 -7.24
C LYS A 22 12.92 8.40 -5.78
N GLY A 23 13.82 8.85 -4.91
CA GLY A 23 13.54 9.10 -3.49
C GLY A 23 12.65 10.32 -3.30
N GLY A 24 11.33 10.13 -3.33
CA GLY A 24 10.33 11.15 -3.02
C GLY A 24 9.62 10.83 -1.72
N LYS A 25 9.66 11.76 -0.75
CA LYS A 25 8.74 11.78 0.39
C LYS A 25 7.41 12.40 -0.07
N ALA A 26 6.31 11.66 0.01
CA ALA A 26 4.99 12.14 -0.40
C ALA A 26 4.28 12.79 0.80
N LEU A 27 4.16 14.12 0.77
CA LEU A 27 3.24 14.83 1.64
C LEU A 27 1.88 14.89 0.94
N SER A 28 0.82 14.51 1.63
CA SER A 28 -0.53 14.54 1.05
C SER A 28 -0.99 16.00 0.89
N GLN A 29 -1.57 16.33 -0.26
CA GLN A 29 -2.19 17.63 -0.49
C GLN A 29 -3.42 17.80 0.42
N SER A 30 -3.62 18.99 0.98
CA SER A 30 -4.75 19.31 1.86
C SER A 30 -6.07 19.06 1.12
N GLY A 31 -6.84 18.06 1.58
CA GLY A 31 -8.17 17.75 1.09
C GLY A 31 -9.24 18.72 1.63
N PRO A 32 -10.50 18.59 1.19
CA PRO A 32 -11.61 19.46 1.63
C PRO A 32 -11.91 19.37 3.14
N ASP A 33 -11.43 18.32 3.81
CA ASP A 33 -11.58 18.12 5.26
C ASP A 33 -10.68 19.04 6.10
N GLY A 34 -9.71 19.74 5.48
CA GLY A 34 -8.78 20.64 6.16
C GLY A 34 -7.80 19.97 7.12
N LEU A 35 -7.72 18.63 7.11
CA LEU A 35 -6.82 17.85 7.96
C LEU A 35 -5.42 17.73 7.35
N ALA A 36 -4.40 17.91 8.19
CA ALA A 36 -3.03 17.61 7.80
C ALA A 36 -2.83 16.09 7.81
N SER A 37 -2.34 15.54 6.69
CA SER A 37 -2.04 14.12 6.58
C SER A 37 -0.64 13.86 6.01
N ILE A 38 0.02 12.85 6.54
CA ILE A 38 1.36 12.42 6.10
C ILE A 38 1.32 10.90 5.95
N THR A 39 1.87 10.38 4.85
CA THR A 39 1.97 8.93 4.62
C THR A 39 3.45 8.56 4.50
N LEU A 40 3.91 7.64 5.35
CA LEU A 40 5.27 7.13 5.38
C LEU A 40 5.26 5.63 5.01
N PRO A 41 5.65 5.24 3.78
CA PRO A 41 5.73 3.84 3.40
C PRO A 41 6.80 3.13 4.23
N LEU A 42 6.47 1.94 4.74
CA LEU A 42 7.46 1.13 5.47
C LEU A 42 8.39 0.43 4.48
N PRO A 43 9.71 0.38 4.75
CA PRO A 43 10.67 -0.30 3.88
C PRO A 43 10.54 -1.82 4.04
N ILE A 44 9.51 -2.40 3.43
CA ILE A 44 9.28 -3.85 3.41
C ILE A 44 9.77 -4.40 2.07
N SER A 45 10.74 -5.32 2.11
CA SER A 45 11.24 -6.00 0.93
C SER A 45 10.19 -6.99 0.40
N ALA A 46 9.81 -6.83 -0.88
CA ALA A 46 9.00 -7.82 -1.58
C ALA A 46 9.90 -8.97 -2.10
N GLU A 47 10.41 -9.81 -1.19
CA GLU A 47 11.39 -10.85 -1.51
C GLU A 47 10.86 -11.88 -2.53
N ARG A 48 9.60 -12.30 -2.38
CA ARG A 48 8.93 -13.30 -3.26
C ARG A 48 7.80 -12.70 -4.07
N GLY A 49 7.91 -11.42 -4.44
CA GLY A 49 6.87 -10.72 -5.22
C GLY A 49 5.57 -10.46 -4.45
N PHE A 50 5.50 -10.84 -3.17
CA PHE A 50 4.38 -10.56 -2.28
C PHE A 50 4.90 -10.02 -0.95
N ALA A 51 4.54 -8.79 -0.64
CA ALA A 51 4.70 -8.16 0.65
C ALA A 51 3.50 -7.25 0.91
N PRO A 52 3.00 -7.17 2.16
CA PRO A 52 1.95 -6.22 2.48
C PRO A 52 2.50 -4.81 2.32
N ALA A 53 1.84 -4.00 1.49
CA ALA A 53 2.16 -2.58 1.35
C ALA A 53 1.67 -1.85 2.61
N LEU A 54 2.48 -1.87 3.67
CA LEU A 54 2.20 -1.16 4.90
C LEU A 54 2.78 0.26 4.84
N ALA A 55 2.00 1.21 5.31
CA ALA A 55 2.41 2.59 5.47
C ALA A 55 1.90 3.13 6.80
N LEU A 56 2.69 4.01 7.39
CA LEU A 56 2.31 4.75 8.57
C LEU A 56 1.60 6.04 8.13
N HIS A 57 0.36 6.19 8.55
CA HIS A 57 -0.50 7.33 8.24
C HIS A 57 -0.63 8.23 9.47
N TYR A 58 -0.31 9.51 9.28
CA TYR A 58 -0.61 10.57 10.21
C TYR A 58 -1.86 11.32 9.77
N SER A 59 -2.72 11.66 10.73
CA SER A 59 -3.81 12.62 10.57
C SER A 59 -3.91 13.49 11.82
N SER A 60 -4.01 14.81 11.64
CA SER A 60 -4.18 15.75 12.77
C SER A 60 -5.49 15.52 13.55
N GLY A 61 -6.50 14.92 12.92
CA GLY A 61 -7.75 14.51 13.57
C GLY A 61 -7.73 13.09 14.11
N GLY A 62 -6.61 12.38 14.01
CA GLY A 62 -6.48 11.00 14.46
C GLY A 62 -6.41 10.88 15.98
N GLY A 63 -7.01 9.82 16.52
CA GLY A 63 -6.98 9.50 17.94
C GLY A 63 -5.64 8.91 18.41
N ASN A 64 -5.61 8.42 19.66
CA ASN A 64 -4.48 7.69 20.20
C ASN A 64 -4.48 6.23 19.71
N GLY A 65 -3.29 5.68 19.48
CA GLY A 65 -3.11 4.32 18.99
C GLY A 65 -1.72 3.77 19.29
N PRO A 66 -1.41 2.55 18.83
CA PRO A 66 -0.15 1.87 19.12
C PRO A 66 1.09 2.58 18.55
N PHE A 67 0.92 3.48 17.58
CA PHE A 67 1.99 4.27 16.97
C PHE A 67 2.05 5.71 17.51
N GLY A 68 1.27 6.02 18.54
CA GLY A 68 1.14 7.37 19.10
C GLY A 68 -0.10 8.12 18.61
N VAL A 69 -0.27 9.34 19.11
CA VAL A 69 -1.42 10.19 18.78
C VAL A 69 -1.36 10.67 17.33
N GLY A 70 -2.46 10.53 16.61
CA GLY A 70 -2.57 10.93 15.20
C GLY A 70 -1.91 9.95 14.24
N TRP A 71 -1.18 8.94 14.72
CA TRP A 71 -0.49 7.95 13.90
C TRP A 71 -1.21 6.60 13.88
N SER A 72 -1.30 6.01 12.69
CA SER A 72 -1.93 4.72 12.49
C SER A 72 -1.22 3.93 11.38
N CYS A 73 -1.11 2.62 11.55
CA CYS A 73 -0.72 1.70 10.47
C CYS A 73 -1.94 0.84 10.18
N ALA A 74 -2.76 1.26 9.22
CA ALA A 74 -4.02 0.60 8.93
C ALA A 74 -3.75 -0.66 8.09
N THR A 75 -4.27 -1.78 8.57
CA THR A 75 -4.44 -3.00 7.78
C THR A 75 -5.92 -3.17 7.47
N MET A 76 -6.23 -3.95 6.42
CA MET A 76 -7.63 -4.25 6.11
C MET A 76 -8.28 -4.96 7.31
N SER A 77 -9.34 -4.36 7.84
CA SER A 77 -10.09 -4.87 8.99
C SER A 77 -11.58 -4.68 8.78
N ILE A 78 -12.37 -5.57 9.37
CA ILE A 78 -13.83 -5.50 9.40
C ILE A 78 -14.26 -5.25 10.84
N ALA A 79 -15.04 -4.20 11.08
CA ALA A 79 -15.54 -3.83 12.40
C ALA A 79 -17.05 -3.60 12.38
N ARG A 80 -17.72 -3.84 13.51
CA ARG A 80 -19.15 -3.50 13.67
C ARG A 80 -19.29 -1.99 13.81
N ARG A 81 -20.33 -1.42 13.20
CA ARG A 81 -20.63 0.01 13.28
C ARG A 81 -21.02 0.39 14.70
N THR A 82 -20.29 1.32 15.31
CA THR A 82 -20.55 1.84 16.67
C THR A 82 -21.06 3.28 16.67
N SER A 83 -21.16 3.92 15.50
CA SER A 83 -21.53 5.35 15.39
C SER A 83 -22.99 5.68 15.73
N HIS A 84 -23.88 4.69 15.76
CA HIS A 84 -25.31 4.87 16.09
C HIS A 84 -25.75 4.06 17.31
N GLY A 85 -24.82 3.75 18.22
CA GLY A 85 -25.09 2.98 19.42
C GLY A 85 -24.23 1.71 19.50
N VAL A 86 -24.47 0.95 20.58
CA VAL A 86 -23.67 -0.23 20.91
C VAL A 86 -24.19 -1.44 20.12
N PRO A 87 -23.34 -2.17 19.39
CA PRO A 87 -23.73 -3.42 18.73
C PRO A 87 -24.31 -4.43 19.73
N GLN A 88 -25.50 -4.98 19.43
CA GLN A 88 -26.22 -5.91 20.32
C GLN A 88 -25.84 -7.39 20.13
N TYR A 89 -25.09 -7.72 19.08
CA TYR A 89 -24.64 -9.09 18.77
C TYR A 89 -25.75 -10.14 18.77
N ASN A 90 -26.97 -9.76 18.41
CA ASN A 90 -28.18 -10.58 18.46
C ASN A 90 -28.59 -11.14 17.09
N ASP A 91 -27.64 -11.28 16.16
CA ASP A 91 -27.86 -11.95 14.87
C ASP A 91 -27.95 -13.48 15.14
N SER A 92 -29.13 -13.95 15.57
CA SER A 92 -29.48 -15.38 15.76
C SER A 92 -30.31 -15.94 14.63
#